data_AF-A0A976D2L0-F1
#
_entry.id   AF-A0A976D2L0-F1
#
_cell.length_a   1.000
_cell.length_b   1.000
_cell.length_c   1.000
_cell.angle_alpha   90.00
_cell.angle_beta   90.00
_cell.angle_gamma   90.00
#
_symmetry.space_group_name_H-M   'P 1'
#
loop_
_entity.id
_entity.type
_entity.pdbx_description
1 polymer ?
#
loop_
_entity_poly.entity_id
_entity_poly.type
_entity_poly.pdbx_seq_one_letter_code
_entity_poly.pdbx_strand_id
1 'polypeptide(L)'
;VGEQENLDDAAYRVLKNRTGMTNVFLQQVKTFGNPTRHPGGRVITLAYCSLLNVKHHSLNIHDNNLDWYDLSAIKEMAFDHKSILNDCYEWLQKMIQENPLGFNLLPDKFSLRELQNLYEAILGVSMDRRNFRKKFATMDLLIDTGEMEQDVSHRPGKLYQFNFEKYKKRKRNWIGIDF
;
A
#
# COMPACT_ATOMS: atom_id res chain seq x y z
N VAL A 1 10.33 -17.82 14.17
CA VAL A 1 9.05 -18.50 13.84
C VAL A 1 8.88 -19.58 14.88
N GLY A 2 7.72 -19.68 15.52
CA GLY A 2 7.49 -20.73 16.51
C GLY A 2 7.58 -22.13 15.89
N GLU A 3 7.84 -23.15 16.70
CA GLU A 3 8.00 -24.54 16.21
C GLU A 3 6.74 -25.10 15.53
N GLN A 4 5.56 -24.60 15.94
CA GLN A 4 4.24 -25.01 15.42
C GLN A 4 3.56 -23.89 14.62
N GLU A 5 4.33 -22.90 14.17
CA GLU A 5 3.83 -21.70 13.51
C GLU A 5 4.38 -21.63 12.08
N ASN A 6 3.53 -21.36 11.09
CA ASN A 6 4.02 -21.08 9.74
C ASN A 6 4.50 -19.62 9.61
N LEU A 7 5.06 -19.28 8.45
CA LEU A 7 5.65 -17.96 8.22
C LEU A 7 4.62 -16.82 8.29
N ASP A 8 3.44 -17.04 7.72
CA ASP A 8 2.37 -16.05 7.68
C ASP A 8 1.78 -15.83 9.06
N ASP A 9 1.48 -16.90 9.79
CA ASP A 9 1.00 -16.85 11.18
C ASP A 9 1.98 -16.09 12.08
N ALA A 10 3.29 -16.30 11.87
CA ALA A 10 4.33 -15.55 12.57
C ALA A 10 4.29 -14.05 12.25
N ALA A 11 4.09 -13.69 10.98
CA ALA A 11 3.98 -12.29 10.57
C ALA A 11 2.72 -11.63 11.18
N TYR A 12 1.57 -12.31 11.14
CA TYR A 12 0.32 -11.85 11.75
C TYR A 12 0.44 -11.70 13.27
N ARG A 13 1.05 -12.68 13.96
CA ARG A 13 1.27 -12.61 15.41
C ARG A 13 2.19 -11.44 15.77
N VAL A 14 3.29 -11.24 15.03
CA VAL A 14 4.21 -10.11 15.27
C VAL A 14 3.49 -8.77 15.06
N LEU A 15 2.72 -8.63 13.98
CA LEU A 15 1.91 -7.44 13.71
C LEU A 15 0.94 -7.15 14.87
N LYS A 16 0.15 -8.16 15.27
CA LYS A 16 -0.82 -8.04 16.36
C LYS A 16 -0.15 -7.66 17.67
N ASN A 17 0.95 -8.32 18.03
CA ASN A 17 1.66 -8.07 19.28
C ASN A 17 2.32 -6.69 19.34
N ARG A 18 2.72 -6.13 18.19
CA ARG A 18 3.40 -4.82 18.14
C ARG A 18 2.45 -3.65 17.98
N THR A 19 1.31 -3.84 17.32
CA THR A 19 0.43 -2.73 16.90
C THR A 19 -1.01 -2.87 17.40
N GLY A 20 -1.40 -4.06 17.85
CA GLY A 20 -2.77 -4.41 18.19
C GLY A 20 -3.70 -4.59 16.98
N MET A 21 -3.19 -4.45 15.76
CA MET A 21 -3.98 -4.57 14.54
C MET A 21 -4.32 -6.03 14.22
N THR A 22 -5.56 -6.23 13.76
CA THR A 22 -6.10 -7.50 13.26
C THR A 22 -6.81 -7.24 11.93
N ASN A 23 -7.03 -8.29 11.11
CA ASN A 23 -7.67 -8.19 9.79
C ASN A 23 -6.91 -7.31 8.79
N VAL A 24 -5.59 -7.30 8.90
CA VAL A 24 -4.69 -6.56 8.02
C VAL A 24 -4.10 -7.50 6.98
N PHE A 25 -4.31 -7.26 5.68
CA PHE A 25 -3.67 -8.09 4.66
C PHE A 25 -2.14 -7.92 4.71
N LEU A 26 -1.42 -9.04 4.78
CA LEU A 26 0.05 -9.08 4.70
C LEU A 26 0.48 -9.87 3.46
N GLN A 27 1.46 -9.33 2.76
CA GLN A 27 2.09 -9.97 1.61
C GLN A 27 3.58 -10.13 1.86
N GLN A 28 4.10 -11.35 1.74
CA GLN A 28 5.54 -11.57 1.76
C GLN A 28 6.17 -10.93 0.52
N VAL A 29 7.22 -10.13 0.73
CA VAL A 29 7.93 -9.40 -0.33
C VAL A 29 9.24 -10.10 -0.69
N LYS A 30 10.10 -10.33 0.31
CA LYS A 30 11.47 -10.81 0.09
C LYS A 30 12.06 -11.45 1.35
N THR A 31 13.00 -12.37 1.15
CA THR A 31 13.78 -12.98 2.24
C THR A 31 15.20 -12.41 2.25
N PHE A 32 15.66 -12.00 3.43
CA PHE A 32 16.95 -11.38 3.69
C PHE A 32 17.80 -12.34 4.53
N GLY A 33 18.88 -12.83 3.93
CA GLY A 33 19.71 -13.89 4.52
C GLY A 33 21.20 -13.61 4.56
N ASN A 34 21.63 -12.36 4.33
CA ASN A 34 23.04 -11.98 4.37
C ASN A 34 23.65 -12.34 5.75
N PRO A 35 24.75 -13.11 5.83
CA PRO A 35 25.33 -13.52 7.11
C PRO A 35 25.72 -12.38 8.06
N THR A 36 26.04 -11.19 7.55
CA THR A 36 26.49 -10.04 8.35
C THR A 36 25.38 -9.05 8.69
N ARG A 37 24.12 -9.35 8.35
CA ARG A 37 23.02 -8.39 8.51
C ARG A 37 22.65 -8.05 9.96
N HIS A 38 22.99 -8.94 10.90
CA HIS A 38 22.65 -8.76 12.30
C HIS A 38 23.87 -9.03 13.18
N PRO A 39 24.24 -8.13 14.11
CA PRO A 39 25.45 -8.27 14.93
C PRO A 39 25.36 -9.43 15.93
N GLY A 40 24.14 -9.83 16.32
CA GLY A 40 23.90 -10.97 17.20
C GLY A 40 24.07 -12.36 16.55
N GLY A 41 24.57 -12.44 15.33
CA GLY A 41 24.82 -13.70 14.63
C GLY A 41 23.90 -13.93 13.43
N ARG A 42 23.81 -15.19 12.98
CA ARG A 42 23.07 -15.54 11.76
C ARG A 42 21.56 -15.40 11.97
N VAL A 43 20.97 -14.42 11.28
CA VAL A 43 19.52 -14.19 11.26
C VAL A 43 19.02 -14.18 9.81
N ILE A 44 17.94 -14.92 9.53
CA ILE A 44 17.20 -14.84 8.28
C ILE A 44 15.88 -14.13 8.57
N THR A 45 15.58 -13.09 7.81
CA THR A 45 14.36 -12.29 7.95
C THR A 45 13.48 -12.44 6.71
N LEU A 46 12.19 -12.68 6.92
CA LEU A 46 11.19 -12.59 5.87
C LEU A 46 10.47 -11.26 6.03
N ALA A 47 10.52 -10.43 4.99
CA ALA A 47 9.83 -9.15 5.00
C ALA A 47 8.40 -9.31 4.48
N TYR A 48 7.47 -8.76 5.23
CA TYR A 48 6.06 -8.66 4.86
C TYR A 48 5.69 -7.18 4.76
N CYS A 49 4.86 -6.86 3.78
CA CYS A 49 4.31 -5.53 3.58
C CYS A 49 2.80 -5.57 3.72
N SER A 50 2.23 -4.49 4.26
CA SER A 50 0.80 -4.24 4.26
C SER A 50 0.54 -2.83 3.74
N LEU A 51 -0.65 -2.67 3.16
CA LEU A 51 -1.13 -1.42 2.62
C LEU A 51 -2.40 -1.03 3.37
N LEU A 52 -2.29 -0.01 4.23
CA LEU A 52 -3.33 0.35 5.20
C LEU A 52 -3.83 1.78 4.98
N ASN A 53 -5.14 1.95 5.14
CA ASN A 53 -5.71 3.27 5.33
C ASN A 53 -5.63 3.62 6.83
N VAL A 54 -4.75 4.56 7.15
CA VAL A 54 -4.46 5.01 8.53
C VAL A 54 -5.69 5.60 9.25
N LYS A 55 -6.70 6.09 8.51
CA LYS A 55 -7.95 6.59 9.11
C LYS A 55 -8.85 5.48 9.64
N HIS A 56 -8.72 4.28 9.10
CA HIS A 56 -9.54 3.11 9.46
C HIS A 56 -8.83 2.14 10.40
N HIS A 57 -7.53 2.35 10.64
CA HIS A 57 -6.72 1.48 11.50
C HIS A 57 -6.05 2.34 12.59
N SER A 58 -6.69 2.41 13.76
CA SER A 58 -6.07 2.96 14.95
C SER A 58 -5.00 2.01 15.46
N LEU A 59 -3.84 2.56 15.83
CA LEU A 59 -2.86 1.85 16.63
C LEU A 59 -3.47 1.60 18.00
N ASN A 60 -3.65 0.33 18.36
CA ASN A 60 -4.33 -0.07 19.60
C ASN A 60 -3.32 -0.42 20.71
N ILE A 61 -2.03 -0.39 20.40
CA ILE A 61 -0.92 -0.53 21.34
C ILE A 61 -0.04 0.70 21.18
N HIS A 62 0.21 1.41 22.28
CA HIS A 62 1.08 2.60 22.32
C HIS A 62 2.45 2.32 22.97
N ASP A 63 2.71 1.07 23.36
CA ASP A 63 4.02 0.66 23.88
C ASP A 63 5.08 0.66 22.76
N ASN A 64 6.32 1.02 23.11
CA ASN A 64 7.50 1.07 22.23
C ASN A 64 7.56 2.24 21.22
N ASN A 65 6.96 3.40 21.52
CA ASN A 65 7.02 4.59 20.64
C ASN A 65 6.60 4.25 19.19
N LEU A 66 5.44 3.60 19.04
CA LEU A 66 4.90 3.24 17.74
C LEU A 66 4.14 4.43 17.16
N ASP A 67 4.69 5.01 16.10
CA ASP A 67 4.12 6.16 15.41
C ASP A 67 4.15 5.97 13.88
N TRP A 68 3.33 6.76 13.19
CA TRP A 68 3.38 6.89 11.73
C TRP A 68 4.44 7.92 11.34
N TYR A 69 5.34 7.53 10.44
CA TYR A 69 6.41 8.40 9.93
C TYR A 69 6.26 8.59 8.43
N ASP A 70 6.50 9.82 7.97
CA ASP A 70 6.68 10.08 6.55
C ASP A 70 7.91 9.32 6.03
N LEU A 71 7.74 8.58 4.93
CA LEU A 71 8.82 7.78 4.35
C LEU A 71 10.06 8.61 4.03
N SER A 72 9.87 9.85 3.60
CA SER A 72 10.94 10.80 3.27
C SER A 72 11.73 11.28 4.49
N ALA A 73 11.14 11.24 5.69
CA ALA A 73 11.79 11.65 6.93
C ALA A 73 12.69 10.56 7.53
N ILE A 74 12.48 9.30 7.14
CA ILE A 74 13.23 8.15 7.67
C ILE A 74 14.65 8.12 7.07
N LYS A 75 15.66 8.52 7.85
CA LYS A 75 17.07 8.50 7.41
C LYS A 75 17.79 7.21 7.78
N GLU A 76 17.62 6.76 9.01
CA GLU A 76 18.31 5.60 9.57
C GLU A 76 17.33 4.65 10.23
N MET A 77 17.66 3.36 10.24
CA MET A 77 16.90 2.31 10.90
C MET A 77 17.87 1.25 11.44
N ALA A 78 17.40 0.45 12.40
CA ALA A 78 18.21 -0.62 12.97
C ALA A 78 18.69 -1.63 11.91
N PHE A 79 19.92 -2.10 12.04
CA PHE A 79 20.49 -3.14 11.18
C PHE A 79 20.38 -2.80 9.68
N ASP A 80 19.82 -3.71 8.88
CA ASP A 80 19.53 -3.53 7.46
C ASP A 80 18.06 -3.13 7.19
N HIS A 81 17.30 -2.69 8.22
CA HIS A 81 15.87 -2.42 8.06
C HIS A 81 15.56 -1.32 7.04
N LYS A 82 16.48 -0.36 6.83
CA LYS A 82 16.32 0.64 5.78
C LYS A 82 16.34 0.00 4.38
N SER A 83 17.18 -1.01 4.17
CA SER A 83 17.18 -1.79 2.92
C SER A 83 15.89 -2.58 2.75
N ILE A 84 15.37 -3.17 3.82
CA ILE A 84 14.08 -3.88 3.80
C ILE A 84 12.94 -2.92 3.44
N LEU A 85 12.91 -1.74 4.05
CA LEU A 85 11.92 -0.70 3.75
C LEU A 85 11.97 -0.29 2.28
N ASN A 86 13.16 -0.04 1.75
CA ASN A 86 13.34 0.35 0.35
C ASN A 86 12.87 -0.75 -0.61
N ASP A 87 13.27 -2.01 -0.38
CA ASP A 87 12.81 -3.15 -1.19
C ASP A 87 11.29 -3.31 -1.16
N CYS A 88 10.66 -3.13 0.01
CA CYS A 88 9.20 -3.15 0.15
C CYS A 88 8.52 -1.98 -0.57
N TYR A 89 9.13 -0.79 -0.54
CA TYR A 89 8.61 0.39 -1.22
C TYR A 89 8.69 0.25 -2.75
N GLU A 90 9.83 -0.20 -3.28
CA GLU A 90 10.00 -0.50 -4.71
C GLU A 90 9.02 -1.59 -5.17
N TRP A 91 8.82 -2.63 -4.35
CA TRP A 91 7.81 -3.64 -4.60
C TRP A 91 6.40 -3.03 -4.65
N LEU A 92 6.04 -2.15 -3.72
CA LEU A 92 4.73 -1.48 -3.72
C LEU A 92 4.54 -0.62 -4.98
N GLN A 93 5.56 0.13 -5.39
CA GLN A 93 5.54 0.95 -6.59
C GLN A 93 5.32 0.11 -7.85
N LYS A 94 5.97 -1.05 -7.95
CA LYS A 94 5.73 -1.99 -9.04
C LYS A 94 4.30 -2.55 -8.99
N MET A 95 3.86 -2.95 -7.81
CA MET A 95 2.56 -3.59 -7.62
C MET A 95 1.38 -2.66 -7.89
N ILE A 96 1.47 -1.37 -7.56
CA ILE A 96 0.41 -0.37 -7.81
C ILE A 96 0.23 -0.05 -9.30
N GLN A 97 1.31 -0.20 -10.08
CA GLN A 97 1.29 -0.09 -11.53
C GLN A 97 0.73 -1.37 -12.14
N GLU A 98 1.20 -2.54 -11.71
CA GLU A 98 0.80 -3.81 -12.31
C GLU A 98 -0.60 -4.27 -11.89
N ASN A 99 -1.15 -3.78 -10.77
CA ASN A 99 -2.40 -4.26 -10.20
C ASN A 99 -3.27 -3.09 -9.71
N PRO A 100 -4.60 -3.25 -9.70
CA PRO A 100 -5.52 -2.24 -9.16
C PRO A 100 -5.55 -2.26 -7.62
N LEU A 101 -4.39 -2.29 -6.97
CA LEU A 101 -4.28 -2.36 -5.50
C LEU A 101 -4.62 -1.02 -4.84
N GLY A 102 -4.50 0.09 -5.56
CA GLY A 102 -4.74 1.43 -5.01
C GLY A 102 -6.18 1.64 -4.57
N PHE A 103 -7.12 0.90 -5.17
CA PHE A 103 -8.53 0.99 -4.79
C PHE A 103 -8.82 0.41 -3.41
N ASN A 104 -7.97 -0.50 -2.89
CA ASN A 104 -8.11 -0.99 -1.51
C ASN A 104 -7.70 0.06 -0.46
N LEU A 105 -6.97 1.11 -0.87
CA LEU A 105 -6.59 2.20 0.02
C LEU A 105 -7.57 3.36 0.03
N LEU A 106 -8.39 3.45 -1.00
CA LEU A 106 -9.40 4.49 -1.12
C LEU A 106 -10.69 4.04 -0.44
N PRO A 107 -11.54 4.98 -0.01
CA PRO A 107 -12.92 4.66 0.38
C PRO A 107 -13.68 4.00 -0.79
N ASP A 108 -14.79 3.32 -0.51
CA ASP A 108 -15.63 2.67 -1.54
C ASP A 108 -16.07 3.62 -2.66
N LYS A 109 -16.15 4.92 -2.36
CA LYS A 109 -16.41 6.01 -3.29
C LYS A 109 -15.28 7.03 -3.16
N PHE A 110 -14.60 7.32 -4.26
CA PHE A 110 -13.45 8.22 -4.27
C PHE A 110 -13.49 9.15 -5.49
N SER A 111 -12.88 10.32 -5.36
CA SER A 111 -12.70 11.22 -6.50
C SER A 111 -11.45 10.89 -7.30
N LEU A 112 -11.40 11.30 -8.57
CA LEU A 112 -10.18 11.19 -9.38
C LEU A 112 -8.99 11.97 -8.80
N ARG A 113 -9.26 12.99 -7.97
CA ARG A 113 -8.23 13.74 -7.26
C ARG A 113 -7.63 12.89 -6.14
N GLU A 114 -8.45 12.19 -5.36
CA GLU A 114 -7.97 11.28 -4.31
C GLU A 114 -7.17 10.12 -4.92
N LEU A 115 -7.65 9.55 -6.03
CA LEU A 115 -6.92 8.53 -6.78
C LEU A 115 -5.57 9.06 -7.28
N GLN A 116 -5.53 10.28 -7.84
CA GLN A 116 -4.26 10.89 -8.28
C GLN A 116 -3.29 11.08 -7.11
N ASN A 117 -3.76 11.70 -6.02
CA ASN A 117 -2.94 11.93 -4.83
C ASN A 117 -2.34 10.63 -4.28
N LEU A 118 -3.12 9.54 -4.31
CA LEU A 118 -2.65 8.23 -3.89
C LEU A 118 -1.51 7.71 -4.77
N TYR A 119 -1.69 7.76 -6.10
CA TYR A 119 -0.67 7.30 -7.04
C TYR A 119 0.60 8.15 -6.98
N GLU A 120 0.47 9.47 -6.88
CA GLU A 120 1.61 10.39 -6.70
C GLU A 120 2.36 10.12 -5.40
N ALA A 121 1.65 9.87 -4.29
CA ALA A 121 2.25 9.58 -3.00
C ALA A 121 3.02 8.25 -2.99
N ILE A 122 2.50 7.21 -3.65
CA ILE A 122 3.17 5.90 -3.73
C ILE A 122 4.35 5.95 -4.71
N LEU A 123 4.20 6.61 -5.86
CA LEU A 123 5.23 6.64 -6.90
C LEU A 123 6.30 7.71 -6.65
N GLY A 124 6.05 8.65 -5.74
CA GLY A 124 6.97 9.74 -5.42
C GLY A 124 7.16 10.73 -6.57
N VAL A 125 6.18 10.85 -7.47
CA VAL A 125 6.22 11.73 -8.65
C VAL A 125 4.95 12.55 -8.74
N SER A 126 5.05 13.74 -9.34
CA SER A 126 3.87 14.55 -9.70
C SER A 126 3.37 14.15 -11.08
N MET A 127 2.06 13.99 -11.22
CA MET A 127 1.40 13.56 -12.45
C MET A 127 0.61 14.70 -13.09
N ASP A 128 0.66 14.76 -14.42
CA ASP A 128 -0.22 15.69 -15.14
C ASP A 128 -1.68 15.26 -14.99
N ARG A 129 -2.50 16.18 -14.47
CA ARG A 129 -3.92 15.96 -14.18
C ARG A 129 -4.72 15.56 -15.42
N ARG A 130 -4.38 16.07 -16.61
CA ARG A 130 -5.12 15.77 -17.85
C ARG A 130 -4.77 14.37 -18.34
N ASN A 131 -3.49 14.01 -18.35
CA ASN A 131 -3.01 12.68 -18.75
C ASN A 131 -3.52 11.60 -17.79
N PHE A 132 -3.48 11.85 -16.48
CA PHE A 132 -4.02 10.95 -15.47
C PHE A 132 -5.49 10.63 -15.71
N ARG A 133 -6.32 11.67 -15.88
CA ARG A 133 -7.76 11.52 -16.16
C ARG A 133 -8.01 10.79 -17.47
N LYS A 134 -7.26 11.11 -18.52
CA LYS A 134 -7.36 10.44 -19.82
C LYS A 134 -7.05 8.95 -19.68
N LYS A 135 -6.00 8.58 -18.96
CA LYS A 135 -5.60 7.19 -18.72
C LYS A 135 -6.73 6.38 -18.09
N PHE A 136 -7.28 6.85 -16.96
CA PHE A 136 -8.36 6.14 -16.26
C PHE A 136 -9.68 6.12 -17.03
N ALA A 137 -9.97 7.16 -17.81
CA ALA A 137 -11.11 7.14 -18.73
C ALA A 137 -10.95 6.07 -19.81
N THR A 138 -9.76 5.92 -20.40
CA THR A 138 -9.47 4.89 -21.41
C THR A 138 -9.47 3.47 -20.82
N MET A 139 -9.04 3.30 -19.57
CA MET A 139 -9.09 2.01 -18.88
C MET A 139 -10.52 1.49 -18.73
N ASP A 140 -11.49 2.40 -18.60
CA ASP A 140 -12.91 2.04 -18.58
C ASP A 140 -13.21 1.06 -17.41
N LEU A 141 -12.56 1.30 -16.26
CA LEU A 141 -12.67 0.53 -15.01
C LEU A 141 -13.34 1.30 -13.87
N LEU A 142 -13.71 2.56 -14.10
CA LEU A 142 -14.37 3.40 -13.11
C LEU A 142 -15.86 3.53 -13.42
N ILE A 143 -16.69 3.34 -12.41
CA ILE A 143 -18.14 3.54 -12.47
C ILE A 143 -18.44 4.94 -11.91
N ASP A 144 -19.02 5.82 -12.72
CA ASP A 144 -19.53 7.11 -12.25
C ASP A 144 -20.75 6.84 -11.34
N THR A 145 -20.68 7.29 -10.08
CA THR A 145 -21.76 7.08 -9.10
C THR A 145 -22.91 8.06 -9.29
N GLY A 146 -22.72 9.14 -10.06
CA GLY A 146 -23.64 10.28 -10.11
C GLY A 146 -23.54 11.20 -8.88
N GLU A 147 -22.69 10.87 -7.91
CA GLU A 147 -22.48 11.65 -6.70
C GLU A 147 -21.26 12.59 -6.84
N MET A 148 -21.24 13.63 -6.02
CA MET A 148 -20.15 14.60 -5.93
C MET A 148 -19.57 14.59 -4.52
N GLU A 149 -18.30 14.96 -4.38
CA GLU A 149 -17.67 15.21 -3.08
C GLU A 149 -18.51 16.20 -2.26
N GLN A 150 -18.70 15.92 -0.97
CA GLN A 150 -19.37 16.80 -0.02
C GLN A 150 -18.33 17.44 0.91
N ASP A 151 -18.64 18.63 1.44
CA ASP A 151 -17.84 19.29 2.49
C ASP A 151 -16.36 19.51 2.17
N VAL A 152 -16.06 19.80 0.91
CA VAL A 152 -14.70 20.09 0.43
C VAL A 152 -14.48 21.59 0.21
N SER A 153 -13.29 22.09 0.56
CA SER A 153 -12.89 23.50 0.36
C SER A 153 -12.52 23.85 -1.08
N HIS A 154 -12.36 22.84 -1.94
CA HIS A 154 -12.10 22.97 -3.37
C HIS A 154 -13.36 22.65 -4.18
N ARG A 155 -13.31 22.86 -5.51
CA ARG A 155 -14.43 22.50 -6.41
C ARG A 155 -14.75 21.00 -6.29
N PRO A 156 -15.97 20.61 -5.87
CA PRO A 156 -16.34 19.21 -5.73
C PRO A 156 -16.05 18.38 -6.97
N GLY A 157 -15.35 17.25 -6.77
CA GLY A 157 -15.14 16.24 -7.80
C GLY A 157 -16.30 15.25 -7.89
N LYS A 158 -16.46 14.61 -9.05
CA LYS A 158 -17.32 13.42 -9.18
C LYS A 158 -16.74 12.26 -8.38
N LEU A 159 -17.61 11.45 -7.79
CA LEU A 159 -17.26 10.23 -7.11
C LEU A 159 -17.39 9.01 -8.03
N TYR A 160 -16.42 8.12 -7.91
CA TYR A 160 -16.33 6.90 -8.69
C TYR A 160 -16.18 5.68 -7.78
N GLN A 161 -16.55 4.52 -8.30
CA GLN A 161 -16.20 3.22 -7.72
C GLN A 161 -15.41 2.38 -8.71
N PHE A 162 -14.55 1.51 -8.20
CA PHE A 162 -13.79 0.59 -9.04
C PHE A 162 -14.63 -0.61 -9.48
N ASN A 163 -14.61 -0.93 -10.77
CA ASN A 163 -15.33 -2.07 -11.33
C ASN A 163 -14.48 -3.35 -11.26
N PHE A 164 -14.47 -4.00 -10.09
CA PHE A 164 -13.73 -5.25 -9.87
C PHE A 164 -14.16 -6.37 -10.84
N GLU A 165 -15.44 -6.47 -11.17
CA GLU A 165 -15.95 -7.51 -12.07
C GLU A 165 -15.45 -7.33 -13.51
N LYS A 166 -15.41 -6.09 -13.99
CA LYS A 166 -14.86 -5.77 -15.31
C LYS A 166 -13.35 -5.96 -15.35
N TYR A 167 -12.64 -5.61 -14.28
CA TYR A 167 -11.22 -5.91 -14.14
C TYR A 167 -10.95 -7.43 -14.18
N LYS A 168 -11.68 -8.24 -13.41
CA LYS A 168 -11.54 -9.71 -13.40
C LYS A 168 -11.70 -10.30 -14.81
N LYS A 169 -12.68 -9.82 -15.59
CA LYS A 169 -12.90 -10.26 -16.99
C LYS A 169 -11.74 -9.87 -17.92
N ARG A 170 -11.10 -8.72 -17.68
CA ARG A 170 -9.99 -8.19 -18.50
C ARG A 170 -8.60 -8.60 -18.01
N LYS A 171 -8.48 -9.27 -16.86
CA LYS A 171 -7.20 -9.59 -16.20
C LYS A 171 -6.17 -10.28 -17.11
N ARG A 172 -6.62 -11.12 -18.06
CA ARG A 172 -5.74 -11.81 -19.01
C ARG A 172 -4.97 -10.88 -19.96
N ASN A 173 -5.52 -9.70 -20.26
CA ASN A 173 -4.94 -8.72 -21.19
C ASN A 173 -4.49 -7.45 -20.47
N TRP A 174 -4.29 -7.51 -19.15
CA TRP A 174 -3.92 -6.36 -18.35
C TRP A 174 -2.43 -6.08 -18.46
N ILE A 175 -2.08 -4.88 -18.95
CA ILE A 175 -0.70 -4.45 -19.20
C ILE A 175 -0.17 -3.59 -18.04
N GLY A 176 -1.00 -3.29 -17.04
CA GLY A 176 -0.67 -2.36 -15.96
C GLY A 176 -1.09 -0.91 -16.23
N ILE A 177 -0.80 -0.07 -15.26
CA ILE A 177 -1.02 1.36 -15.20
C ILE A 177 0.36 2.01 -15.24
N ASP A 178 0.83 2.27 -16.45
CA ASP A 178 2.02 3.08 -16.71
C ASP A 178 1.62 4.55 -16.96
N PHE A 179 2.33 5.50 -16.37
CA PHE A 179 1.99 6.94 -16.40
C PHE A 179 3.02 7.77 -17.15
#